data_AF-A0A370HP90-F1
#
_entry.id   AF-A0A370HP90-F1
#
_cell.length_a   1.000
_cell.length_b   1.000
_cell.length_c   1.000
_cell.angle_alpha   90.00
_cell.angle_beta   90.00
_cell.angle_gamma   90.00
#
_symmetry.space_group_name_H-M   'P 1'
#
loop_
_entity.id
_entity.type
_entity.pdbx_description
1 polymer ?
#
loop_
_entity_poly.entity_id
_entity_poly.type
_entity_poly.pdbx_seq_one_letter_code
_entity_poly.pdbx_strand_id
1 'polypeptide(L)'
;MSEHKKAPSGADVHIGSRIRKRRMLLGMSQEKLGDALGVTFQQVQKYERGTNRISAGRLQCIGEVLGVPAAYFFEGLSDEPKLGNDTEGSVLDILGTNEGFRLARAFASIEDSRLRHKLVELVDAMAKGAMHGEDSAANDR
;
A
#
# COMPACT_ATOMS: atom_id res chain seq x y z
N MET A 1 24.12 27.76 -5.02
CA MET A 1 22.69 27.76 -5.42
C MET A 1 22.61 27.22 -6.83
N SER A 2 22.01 26.04 -7.02
CA SER A 2 21.64 25.55 -8.35
C SER A 2 20.21 25.02 -8.27
N GLU A 3 19.27 25.81 -8.78
CA GLU A 3 17.87 25.44 -8.95
C GLU A 3 17.78 24.24 -9.90
N HIS A 4 17.43 23.08 -9.38
CA HIS A 4 16.95 21.99 -10.23
C HIS A 4 15.45 22.19 -10.44
N LYS A 5 15.09 22.85 -11.55
CA LYS A 5 13.73 22.78 -12.10
C LYS A 5 13.50 21.35 -12.62
N LYS A 6 13.29 20.42 -11.68
CA LYS A 6 13.18 18.99 -11.94
C LYS A 6 11.88 18.73 -12.70
N ALA A 7 12.01 18.07 -13.85
CA ALA A 7 10.89 17.52 -14.62
C ALA A 7 9.93 16.69 -13.72
N PRO A 8 8.67 16.50 -14.15
CA PRO A 8 7.76 15.56 -13.51
C PRO A 8 8.42 14.21 -13.31
N SER A 9 8.43 13.72 -12.07
CA SER A 9 8.88 12.36 -11.77
C SER A 9 7.79 11.35 -12.18
N GLY A 10 8.15 10.09 -12.40
CA GLY A 10 7.17 9.02 -12.62
C GLY A 10 6.10 8.97 -11.52
N ALA A 11 6.50 9.31 -10.28
CA ALA A 11 5.61 9.47 -9.14
C ALA A 11 4.56 10.57 -9.33
N ASP A 12 4.95 11.74 -9.84
CA ASP A 12 4.02 12.85 -10.10
C ASP A 12 2.95 12.47 -11.13
N VAL A 13 3.36 11.75 -12.19
CA VAL A 13 2.46 11.27 -13.25
C VAL A 13 1.49 10.21 -12.71
N HIS A 14 1.98 9.28 -11.89
CA HIS A 14 1.12 8.27 -11.27
C HIS A 14 0.09 8.87 -10.32
N ILE A 15 0.53 9.75 -9.42
CA ILE A 15 -0.35 10.46 -8.49
C ILE A 15 -1.44 11.19 -9.27
N GLY A 16 -1.07 11.92 -10.33
CA GLY A 16 -2.02 12.58 -11.23
C GLY A 16 -3.03 11.61 -11.85
N SER A 17 -2.57 10.45 -12.32
CA SER A 17 -3.42 9.39 -12.87
C SER A 17 -4.40 8.83 -11.84
N ARG A 18 -3.96 8.61 -10.59
CA ARG A 18 -4.81 8.15 -9.48
C ARG A 18 -5.89 9.17 -9.11
N ILE A 19 -5.53 10.46 -9.05
CA ILE A 19 -6.47 11.57 -8.84
C ILE A 19 -7.55 11.55 -9.94
N ARG A 20 -7.13 11.50 -11.21
CA ARG A 20 -8.04 11.45 -12.37
C ARG A 20 -8.99 10.27 -12.29
N LYS A 21 -8.46 9.06 -12.07
CA LYS A 21 -9.25 7.82 -11.96
C LYS A 21 -10.30 7.94 -10.87
N ARG A 22 -9.92 8.38 -9.67
CA ARG A 22 -10.85 8.52 -8.55
C ARG A 22 -11.92 9.57 -8.82
N ARG A 23 -11.55 10.73 -9.36
CA ARG A 23 -12.50 11.78 -9.75
C ARG A 23 -13.53 11.26 -10.76
N MET A 24 -13.09 10.50 -11.77
CA MET A 24 -13.99 9.92 -12.77
C MET A 24 -14.97 8.89 -12.17
N LEU A 25 -14.51 8.06 -11.24
CA LEU A 25 -15.38 7.11 -10.51
C LEU A 25 -16.49 7.82 -9.70
N LEU A 26 -16.23 9.05 -9.24
CA LEU A 26 -17.21 9.89 -8.55
C LEU A 26 -18.09 10.71 -9.50
N GLY A 27 -17.93 10.56 -10.82
CA GLY A 27 -18.66 11.36 -11.81
C GLY A 27 -18.36 12.87 -11.72
N MET A 28 -17.23 13.26 -11.13
CA MET A 28 -16.89 14.65 -10.83
C MET A 28 -16.14 15.28 -12.02
N SER A 29 -16.47 16.52 -12.41
CA SER A 29 -15.72 17.26 -13.46
C SER A 29 -14.42 17.87 -12.91
N GLN A 30 -13.49 18.24 -13.80
CA GLN A 30 -12.26 18.94 -13.38
C GLN A 30 -12.55 20.32 -12.79
N GLU A 31 -13.56 21.01 -13.29
CA GLU A 31 -14.06 22.29 -12.75
C GLU A 31 -14.56 22.09 -11.33
N LYS A 32 -15.42 21.08 -11.09
CA LYS A 32 -15.95 20.79 -9.75
C LYS A 32 -14.86 20.45 -8.74
N LEU A 33 -13.83 19.71 -9.16
CA LEU A 33 -12.66 19.45 -8.31
C LEU A 33 -11.84 20.73 -8.08
N GLY A 34 -11.71 21.58 -9.09
CA GLY A 34 -11.04 22.87 -9.00
C GLY A 34 -11.71 23.79 -8.00
N ASP A 35 -13.03 23.94 -8.10
CA ASP A 35 -13.85 24.76 -7.21
C ASP A 35 -13.72 24.29 -5.75
N ALA A 36 -13.80 22.99 -5.50
CA ALA A 36 -13.63 22.40 -4.16
C ALA A 36 -12.23 22.64 -3.57
N LEU A 37 -11.20 22.77 -4.42
CA LEU A 37 -9.82 23.00 -4.01
C LEU A 37 -9.40 24.49 -4.05
N GLY A 38 -10.28 25.38 -4.52
CA GLY A 38 -9.95 26.78 -4.77
C GLY A 38 -8.86 26.97 -5.83
N VAL A 39 -8.86 26.16 -6.88
CA VAL A 39 -7.92 26.25 -8.02
C VAL A 39 -8.65 26.19 -9.36
N THR A 40 -8.00 26.65 -10.42
CA THR A 40 -8.60 26.62 -11.76
C THR A 40 -8.68 25.21 -12.33
N PHE A 41 -9.61 24.97 -13.27
CA PHE A 41 -9.69 23.68 -13.98
C PHE A 41 -8.36 23.32 -14.67
N GLN A 42 -7.64 24.33 -15.18
CA GLN A 42 -6.33 24.14 -15.82
C GLN A 42 -5.30 23.64 -14.81
N GLN A 43 -5.39 24.08 -13.56
CA GLN A 43 -4.51 23.61 -12.49
C GLN A 43 -4.81 22.15 -12.14
N VAL A 44 -6.08 21.76 -12.10
CA VAL A 44 -6.49 20.36 -11.96
C VAL A 44 -5.98 19.51 -13.12
N GLN A 45 -6.07 20.01 -14.37
CA GLN A 45 -5.48 19.33 -15.53
C GLN A 45 -3.97 19.10 -15.37
N LYS A 46 -3.25 20.10 -14.85
CA LYS A 46 -1.80 19.96 -14.61
C LYS A 46 -1.49 18.96 -13.50
N TYR A 47 -2.33 18.89 -12.45
CA TYR A 47 -2.22 17.86 -11.42
C TYR A 47 -2.47 16.47 -11.99
N GLU A 48 -3.57 16.28 -12.73
CA GLU A 48 -3.92 14.98 -13.33
C GLU A 48 -2.90 14.47 -14.35
N ARG A 49 -2.20 15.38 -15.03
CA ARG A 49 -1.11 15.04 -15.96
C ARG A 49 0.24 14.88 -15.28
N GLY A 50 0.35 15.17 -13.98
CA GLY A 50 1.61 15.19 -13.24
C GLY A 50 2.58 16.30 -13.65
N THR A 51 2.18 17.24 -14.53
CA THR A 51 3.06 18.32 -14.99
C THR A 51 3.32 19.36 -13.89
N ASN A 52 2.43 19.44 -12.90
CA ASN A 52 2.65 20.20 -11.68
C ASN A 52 2.76 19.25 -10.50
N ARG A 53 3.84 19.42 -9.73
CA ARG A 53 4.00 18.75 -8.44
C ARG A 53 2.94 19.21 -7.45
N ILE A 54 2.52 18.26 -6.61
CA ILE A 54 1.51 18.48 -5.58
C ILE A 54 2.24 18.39 -4.25
N SER A 55 2.10 19.41 -3.40
CA SER A 55 2.63 19.37 -2.04
C SER A 55 1.84 18.36 -1.20
N ALA A 56 2.45 17.82 -0.13
CA ALA A 56 1.78 16.86 0.75
C ALA A 56 0.45 17.40 1.32
N GLY A 57 0.44 18.66 1.78
CA GLY A 57 -0.79 19.30 2.26
C GLY A 57 -1.86 19.44 1.18
N ARG A 58 -1.49 19.76 -0.06
CA ARG A 58 -2.45 19.81 -1.17
C ARG A 58 -2.98 18.42 -1.52
N LEU A 59 -2.12 17.40 -1.47
CA LEU A 59 -2.51 16.01 -1.72
C LEU A 59 -3.50 15.50 -0.66
N GLN A 60 -3.32 15.92 0.60
CA GLN A 60 -4.28 15.66 1.68
C GLN A 60 -5.66 16.27 1.38
N CYS A 61 -5.73 17.56 1.02
CA CYS A 61 -7.00 18.20 0.65
C CYS A 61 -7.67 17.50 -0.54
N ILE A 62 -6.89 17.06 -1.54
CA ILE A 62 -7.42 16.29 -2.68
C ILE A 62 -8.01 14.96 -2.19
N GLY A 63 -7.35 14.26 -1.26
CA GLY A 63 -7.88 13.06 -0.63
C GLY A 63 -9.21 13.29 0.06
N GLU A 64 -9.33 14.36 0.84
CA GLU A 64 -10.56 14.76 1.54
C GLU A 64 -11.72 15.00 0.55
N VAL A 65 -11.49 15.78 -0.52
CA VAL A 65 -12.51 16.07 -1.54
C VAL A 65 -12.93 14.79 -2.29
N LEU A 66 -12.01 13.86 -2.52
CA LEU A 66 -12.25 12.61 -3.23
C LEU A 66 -12.66 11.43 -2.32
N GLY A 67 -12.79 11.68 -1.01
CA GLY A 67 -13.18 10.69 0.00
C GLY A 67 -12.22 9.50 0.10
N VAL A 68 -10.90 9.75 0.01
CA VAL A 68 -9.86 8.72 0.14
C VAL A 68 -8.66 9.22 0.97
N PRO A 69 -7.96 8.33 1.71
CA PRO A 69 -6.72 8.72 2.39
C PRO A 69 -5.63 9.15 1.41
N ALA A 70 -4.70 10.02 1.82
CA ALA A 70 -3.59 10.46 0.96
C ALA A 70 -2.73 9.28 0.43
N ALA A 71 -2.62 8.20 1.20
CA ALA A 71 -1.92 6.97 0.79
C ALA A 71 -2.47 6.35 -0.50
N TYR A 72 -3.77 6.52 -0.78
CA TYR A 72 -4.43 5.99 -1.98
C TYR A 72 -3.74 6.41 -3.29
N PHE A 73 -3.17 7.62 -3.32
CA PHE A 73 -2.52 8.15 -4.52
C PHE A 73 -1.15 7.52 -4.79
N PHE A 74 -0.58 6.82 -3.80
CA PHE A 74 0.69 6.13 -3.92
C PHE A 74 0.55 4.62 -4.17
N GLU A 75 -0.66 4.07 -4.08
CA GLU A 75 -0.90 2.66 -4.38
C GLU A 75 -0.47 2.32 -5.82
N GLY A 76 0.39 1.31 -5.97
CA GLY A 76 0.90 0.87 -7.27
C GLY A 76 2.03 1.73 -7.83
N LEU A 77 2.65 2.62 -7.04
CA LEU A 77 3.88 3.33 -7.41
C LEU A 77 5.16 2.49 -7.28
N SER A 78 5.03 1.24 -6.88
CA SER A 78 6.17 0.37 -6.59
C SER A 78 6.90 -0.03 -7.88
N ASP A 79 8.07 0.58 -8.08
CA ASP A 79 9.15 0.15 -8.97
C ASP A 79 10.49 0.06 -8.21
N GLU A 80 10.47 -0.27 -6.90
CA GLU A 80 11.69 -0.56 -6.12
C GLU A 80 11.62 -1.93 -5.42
N PRO A 81 12.77 -2.64 -5.32
CA PRO A 81 12.87 -3.92 -4.63
C PRO A 81 12.34 -3.74 -3.22
N LYS A 82 11.55 -4.71 -2.77
CA LYS A 82 10.92 -4.77 -1.45
C LYS A 82 11.90 -4.34 -0.34
N LEU A 83 11.92 -3.06 -0.02
CA LEU A 83 12.68 -2.52 1.10
C LEU A 83 11.75 -2.61 2.31
N GLY A 84 11.71 -3.80 2.88
CA GLY A 84 10.78 -4.20 3.91
C GLY A 84 10.40 -5.65 3.66
N ASN A 85 11.04 -6.55 4.43
CA ASN A 85 10.86 -8.00 4.47
C ASN A 85 9.69 -8.53 3.62
N ASP A 86 9.99 -9.47 2.72
CA ASP A 86 9.03 -10.35 2.02
C ASP A 86 7.89 -10.89 2.93
N THR A 87 8.09 -10.86 4.25
CA THR A 87 7.11 -11.14 5.30
C THR A 87 5.87 -10.24 5.27
N GLU A 88 5.91 -8.93 5.02
CA GLU A 88 4.70 -8.08 5.20
C GLU A 88 3.67 -8.25 4.08
N GLY A 89 4.13 -8.33 2.82
CA GLY A 89 3.27 -8.70 1.69
C GLY A 89 2.74 -10.12 1.84
N SER A 90 3.61 -11.06 2.26
CA SER A 90 3.22 -12.44 2.52
C SER A 90 2.21 -12.57 3.67
N VAL A 91 2.33 -11.78 4.74
CA VAL A 91 1.41 -11.80 5.89
C VAL A 91 0.05 -11.22 5.50
N LEU A 92 0.00 -10.12 4.75
CA LEU A 92 -1.27 -9.55 4.31
C LEU A 92 -2.01 -10.51 3.36
N ASP A 93 -1.27 -11.19 2.47
CA ASP A 93 -1.81 -12.24 1.60
C ASP A 93 -2.32 -13.45 2.41
N ILE A 94 -1.56 -13.89 3.43
CA ILE A 94 -1.96 -14.98 4.33
C ILE A 94 -3.20 -14.60 5.14
N LEU A 95 -3.29 -13.37 5.66
CA LEU A 95 -4.47 -12.90 6.41
C LEU A 95 -5.73 -12.83 5.54
N GLY A 96 -5.58 -12.74 4.21
CA GLY A 96 -6.68 -12.85 3.25
C GLY A 96 -7.19 -14.28 3.04
N THR A 97 -6.48 -15.31 3.51
CA THR A 97 -6.93 -16.71 3.44
C THR A 97 -7.91 -17.05 4.57
N ASN A 98 -8.73 -18.08 4.38
CA ASN A 98 -9.65 -18.56 5.41
C ASN A 98 -8.87 -19.05 6.65
N GLU A 99 -7.73 -19.68 6.44
CA GLU A 99 -6.84 -20.20 7.47
C GLU A 99 -6.19 -19.05 8.26
N GLY A 100 -5.66 -18.04 7.57
CA GLY A 100 -5.04 -16.88 8.19
C GLY A 100 -6.04 -16.05 9.00
N PHE A 101 -7.24 -15.82 8.48
CA PHE A 101 -8.29 -15.12 9.22
C PHE A 101 -8.74 -15.89 10.47
N ARG A 102 -8.90 -17.22 10.36
CA ARG A 102 -9.25 -18.08 11.51
C ARG A 102 -8.16 -18.07 12.58
N LEU A 103 -6.88 -18.14 12.18
CA LEU A 103 -5.75 -18.09 13.10
C LEU A 103 -5.66 -16.73 13.79
N ALA A 104 -5.80 -15.62 13.06
CA ALA A 104 -5.77 -14.28 13.61
C ALA A 104 -6.90 -14.05 14.63
N ARG A 105 -8.13 -14.49 14.30
CA ARG A 105 -9.27 -14.41 15.23
C ARG A 105 -9.05 -15.26 16.49
N ALA A 106 -8.56 -16.48 16.34
CA ALA A 106 -8.27 -17.36 17.48
C ALA A 106 -7.18 -16.76 18.37
N PHE A 107 -6.09 -16.26 17.77
CA PHE A 107 -5.00 -15.62 18.49
C PHE A 107 -5.44 -14.36 19.25
N ALA A 108 -6.28 -13.53 18.64
CA ALA A 108 -6.83 -12.33 19.26
C ALA A 108 -7.76 -12.62 20.45
N SER A 109 -8.38 -13.82 20.50
CA SER A 109 -9.22 -14.23 21.62
C SER A 109 -8.45 -14.74 22.85
N ILE A 110 -7.12 -14.88 22.76
CA ILE A 110 -6.28 -15.33 23.87
C ILE A 110 -5.84 -14.10 24.69
N GLU A 111 -6.45 -13.91 25.86
CA GLU A 111 -6.12 -12.80 26.77
C GLU A 111 -4.74 -12.97 27.44
N ASP A 112 -4.36 -14.22 27.76
CA ASP A 112 -3.07 -14.51 28.39
C ASP A 112 -1.91 -14.41 27.39
N SER A 113 -1.07 -13.39 27.58
CA SER A 113 0.14 -13.16 26.79
C SER A 113 1.14 -14.33 26.83
N ARG A 114 1.17 -15.13 27.90
CA ARG A 114 2.05 -16.32 27.99
C ARG A 114 1.61 -17.42 27.03
N LEU A 115 0.30 -17.61 26.87
CA LEU A 115 -0.26 -18.58 25.94
C LEU A 115 -0.06 -18.13 24.48
N ARG A 116 -0.23 -16.83 24.20
CA ARG A 116 0.10 -16.26 22.90
C ARG A 116 1.56 -16.50 22.52
N HIS A 117 2.49 -16.29 23.46
CA HIS A 117 3.91 -16.55 23.24
C HIS A 117 4.21 -18.01 22.90
N LYS A 118 3.68 -18.96 23.69
CA LYS A 118 3.82 -20.40 23.42
C LYS A 118 3.25 -20.83 22.07
N LEU A 119 2.14 -20.23 21.64
CA LEU A 119 1.53 -20.52 20.34
C LEU A 119 2.44 -20.06 19.19
N VAL A 120 3.05 -18.89 19.32
CA VAL A 120 4.04 -18.40 18.33
C VAL A 120 5.25 -19.33 18.29
N GLU A 121 5.79 -19.74 19.44
CA GLU A 121 6.91 -20.69 19.51
C GLU A 121 6.58 -22.03 18.83
N LEU A 122 5.36 -22.54 19.00
CA LEU A 122 4.90 -23.77 18.34
C LEU A 122 4.84 -23.60 16.82
N VAL A 123 4.25 -22.51 16.33
CA VAL A 123 4.14 -22.22 14.89
C VAL A 123 5.54 -22.07 14.27
N ASP A 124 6.46 -21.38 14.95
CA ASP A 124 7.86 -21.25 14.53
C ASP A 124 8.59 -22.59 14.48
N ALA A 125 8.37 -23.46 15.48
CA ALA A 125 8.96 -24.79 15.51
C ALA A 125 8.44 -25.67 14.36
N MET A 126 7.14 -25.61 14.07
CA MET A 126 6.54 -26.34 12.94
C MET A 126 7.06 -25.84 11.59
N ALA A 127 7.17 -24.52 11.42
CA ALA A 127 7.71 -23.92 10.20
C ALA A 127 9.18 -24.32 9.95
N LYS A 128 10.00 -24.35 11.00
CA LYS A 128 11.40 -24.80 10.93
C LYS A 128 11.51 -26.31 10.66
N GLY A 129 10.63 -27.11 11.25
CA GLY A 129 10.58 -28.56 11.05
C GLY A 129 10.19 -28.97 9.63
N ALA A 130 9.27 -28.23 8.99
CA ALA A 130 8.87 -28.46 7.60
C ALA A 130 10.02 -28.25 6.59
N MET A 131 11.01 -27.42 6.93
CA MET A 131 12.16 -27.12 6.07
C MET A 131 13.30 -28.16 6.14
N HIS A 132 13.26 -29.10 7.10
CA HIS A 132 14.29 -30.15 7.27
C HIS A 132 13.82 -31.55 6.84
N GLY A 133 12.60 -31.67 6.30
CA GLY A 133 11.98 -32.96 5.96
C GLY A 133 12.33 -33.53 4.58
N GLU A 134 13.03 -32.78 3.71
CA GLU A 134 13.29 -33.19 2.31
C GLU A 134 14.68 -33.80 2.09
N ASP A 135 15.64 -33.63 3.00
CA ASP A 135 17.04 -34.08 2.79
C ASP A 135 17.33 -35.54 3.19
N SER A 136 16.38 -36.27 3.79
CA SER A 136 16.64 -37.64 4.29
C SER A 136 16.30 -38.78 3.32
N ALA A 137 15.79 -38.49 2.10
CA ALA A 137 15.35 -39.52 1.15
C ALA A 137 16.37 -39.88 0.04
N ALA A 138 17.54 -39.23 0.01
CA ALA A 138 18.47 -39.35 -1.12
C ALA A 138 19.71 -40.24 -0.87
N ASN A 139 19.90 -40.82 0.32
CA ASN A 139 21.10 -41.61 0.63
C ASN A 139 20.77 -43.06 1.05
N ASP A 140 20.06 -43.78 0.19
CA ASP A 140 20.02 -45.25 0.24
C ASP A 140 19.90 -45.83 -1.18
N ARG A 141 21.01 -45.75 -1.95
CA ARG A 141 21.29 -46.59 -3.12
C ARG A 141 22.79 -46.78 -3.29
#